data_AF-A0A7Y3H673-F1
#
_entry.id   AF-A0A7Y3H673-F1
#
_cell.length_a   1.000
_cell.length_b   1.000
_cell.length_c   1.000
_cell.angle_alpha   90.00
_cell.angle_beta   90.00
_cell.angle_gamma   90.00
#
_symmetry.space_group_name_H-M   'P 1'
#
loop_
_entity.id
_entity.type
_entity.pdbx_description
1 polymer ?
#
loop_
_entity_poly.entity_id
_entity_poly.type
_entity_poly.pdbx_seq_one_letter_code
_entity_poly.pdbx_strand_id
1 'polypeptide(L)'
;MHDITPGWHTTIYPFYYILGMLLSFLAVFMLVWYIVIKILKIKKERYEGQINIANLVFCILSTVLLASYVSELVMALYSGYINEQFSFLNRAIGPYWILYMVLMWLPLLLTQFFWRKKYRVNINLALFIIFMFNLQLWLERIYVIVNSLL
;
A
#
# COMPACT_ATOMS: atom_id res chain seq x y z
N MET A 1 -15.55 -27.84 -5.87
CA MET A 1 -16.02 -26.52 -6.34
C MET A 1 -17.11 -26.14 -5.36
N HIS A 2 -16.89 -25.34 -4.34
CA HIS A 2 -16.38 -23.97 -4.39
C HIS A 2 -15.63 -23.69 -3.09
N ASP A 3 -14.49 -23.03 -3.16
CA ASP A 3 -13.79 -22.51 -2.00
C ASP A 3 -14.64 -21.37 -1.39
N ILE A 4 -15.27 -21.65 -0.25
CA ILE A 4 -16.20 -20.74 0.46
C ILE A 4 -15.43 -20.03 1.58
N THR A 5 -14.27 -19.43 1.26
CA THR A 5 -13.57 -18.55 2.19
C THR A 5 -14.13 -17.13 2.03
N PRO A 6 -14.90 -16.61 3.00
CA PRO A 6 -15.49 -15.27 2.91
C PRO A 6 -14.38 -14.21 2.75
N GLY A 7 -14.50 -13.39 1.70
CA GLY A 7 -13.51 -12.36 1.33
C GLY A 7 -12.75 -12.59 0.01
N TRP A 8 -12.83 -13.78 -0.61
CA TRP A 8 -12.18 -14.07 -1.89
C TRP A 8 -13.06 -13.81 -3.13
N HIS A 9 -14.36 -13.54 -2.92
CA HIS A 9 -15.36 -13.32 -3.98
C HIS A 9 -15.72 -11.85 -4.18
N THR A 10 -14.91 -10.92 -3.65
CA THR A 10 -15.15 -9.49 -3.87
C THR A 10 -14.68 -9.09 -5.27
N THR A 11 -15.57 -8.45 -6.05
CA THR A 11 -15.32 -8.06 -7.44
C THR A 11 -14.16 -7.06 -7.63
N ILE A 12 -13.76 -6.37 -6.56
CA ILE A 12 -12.65 -5.41 -6.55
C ILE A 12 -11.28 -6.07 -6.33
N TYR A 13 -11.23 -7.30 -5.80
CA TYR A 13 -10.00 -7.97 -5.41
C TYR A 13 -8.95 -8.06 -6.55
N PRO A 14 -9.30 -8.42 -7.80
CA PRO A 14 -8.32 -8.50 -8.89
C PRO A 14 -7.68 -7.14 -9.21
N PHE A 15 -8.47 -6.06 -9.18
CA PHE A 15 -7.98 -4.70 -9.46
C PHE A 15 -7.03 -4.22 -8.37
N TYR A 16 -7.40 -4.44 -7.10
CA TYR A 16 -6.56 -4.13 -5.95
C TYR A 16 -5.21 -4.88 -6.03
N TYR A 17 -5.24 -6.18 -6.37
CA TYR A 17 -4.03 -7.00 -6.49
C TYR A 17 -3.07 -6.51 -7.58
N ILE A 18 -3.61 -6.16 -8.75
CA ILE A 18 -2.83 -5.64 -9.88
C ILE A 18 -2.20 -4.30 -9.52
N LEU A 19 -2.97 -3.39 -8.90
CA LEU A 19 -2.46 -2.08 -8.47
C LEU A 19 -1.33 -2.23 -7.44
N GLY A 20 -1.47 -3.13 -6.47
CA GLY A 20 -0.43 -3.43 -5.49
C GLY A 20 0.86 -3.97 -6.13
N MET A 21 0.75 -4.89 -7.10
CA MET A 21 1.91 -5.41 -7.83
C MET A 21 2.64 -4.32 -8.63
N LEU A 22 1.90 -3.49 -9.34
CA LEU A 22 2.46 -2.39 -10.14
C LEU A 22 3.16 -1.35 -9.25
N LEU A 23 2.55 -1.03 -8.11
CA LEU A 23 3.14 -0.13 -7.11
C LEU A 23 4.41 -0.71 -6.47
N SER A 24 4.44 -2.00 -6.13
CA SER A 24 5.65 -2.64 -5.58
C SER A 24 6.80 -2.64 -6.60
N PHE A 25 6.52 -2.93 -7.87
CA PHE A 25 7.52 -2.85 -8.93
C PHE A 25 8.10 -1.44 -9.06
N LEU A 26 7.23 -0.42 -9.09
CA LEU A 26 7.65 0.98 -9.14
C LEU A 26 8.46 1.39 -7.90
N ALA A 27 8.06 0.93 -6.71
CA ALA A 27 8.75 1.19 -5.46
C ALA A 27 10.17 0.62 -5.47
N VAL A 28 10.36 -0.62 -5.93
CA VAL A 28 11.69 -1.24 -6.05
C VAL A 28 12.56 -0.47 -7.04
N PHE A 29 12.02 -0.08 -8.20
CA PHE A 29 12.76 0.71 -9.20
C PHE A 29 13.22 2.06 -8.61
N MET A 30 12.35 2.77 -7.91
CA MET A 30 12.68 4.03 -7.25
C MET A 30 13.71 3.85 -6.13
N LEU A 31 13.61 2.77 -5.35
CA LEU A 31 14.57 2.44 -4.29
C LEU A 31 15.98 2.25 -4.86
N VAL A 32 16.11 1.48 -5.94
CA VAL A 32 17.40 1.31 -6.64
C VAL A 32 17.92 2.65 -7.15
N TRP A 33 17.07 3.44 -7.82
CA TRP A 33 17.47 4.75 -8.34
C TRP A 33 18.00 5.70 -7.25
N TYR A 34 17.33 5.73 -6.10
CA TYR A 34 17.73 6.59 -4.98
C TYR A 34 19.04 6.16 -4.34
N ILE A 35 19.31 4.86 -4.28
CA ILE A 35 20.60 4.32 -3.84
C ILE A 35 21.71 4.72 -4.83
N VAL A 36 21.46 4.58 -6.15
CA VAL A 36 22.42 4.98 -7.20
C VAL A 36 22.79 6.46 -7.10
N ILE A 37 21.80 7.34 -6.92
CA ILE A 37 22.04 8.78 -6.73
C ILE A 37 22.96 9.06 -5.54
N LYS A 38 22.76 8.35 -4.42
CA LYS A 38 23.60 8.49 -3.22
C LYS A 38 25.01 7.98 -3.44
N ILE A 39 25.18 6.80 -4.05
CA ILE A 39 26.50 6.19 -4.29
C ILE A 39 27.32 7.04 -5.26
N LEU A 40 26.71 7.46 -6.37
CA LEU A 40 27.38 8.26 -7.41
C LEU A 40 27.46 9.75 -7.07
N LYS A 41 26.93 10.19 -5.92
CA LYS A 41 26.90 11.59 -5.47
C LYS A 41 26.45 12.57 -6.57
N ILE A 42 25.40 12.20 -7.30
CA ILE A 42 24.89 13.00 -8.42
C ILE A 42 24.46 14.37 -7.88
N LYS A 43 24.75 15.45 -8.61
CA LYS A 43 24.31 16.80 -8.24
C LYS A 43 22.79 16.91 -8.26
N LYS A 44 22.22 17.64 -7.30
CA LYS A 44 20.77 17.82 -7.10
C LYS A 44 20.03 18.28 -8.36
N GLU A 45 20.62 19.20 -9.10
CA GLU A 45 20.07 19.77 -10.33
C GLU A 45 19.75 18.72 -11.41
N ARG A 46 20.49 17.60 -11.44
CA ARG A 46 20.33 16.57 -12.47
C ARG A 46 19.21 15.59 -12.19
N TYR A 47 18.88 15.34 -10.92
CA TYR A 47 17.88 14.33 -10.54
C TYR A 47 16.59 14.93 -9.96
N GLU A 48 16.59 16.18 -9.50
CA GLU A 48 15.46 16.76 -8.73
C GLU A 48 14.14 16.68 -9.50
N GLY A 49 14.16 16.96 -10.81
CA GLY A 49 12.97 16.84 -11.66
C GLY A 49 12.45 15.41 -11.75
N GLN A 50 13.34 14.44 -11.97
CA GLN A 50 13.00 13.02 -12.09
C GLN A 50 12.41 12.47 -10.80
N ILE A 51 13.02 12.77 -9.65
CA ILE A 51 12.52 12.34 -8.33
C ILE A 51 11.17 12.98 -8.02
N ASN A 52 11.00 14.27 -8.31
CA ASN A 52 9.74 14.96 -8.05
C ASN A 52 8.58 14.35 -8.86
N ILE A 53 8.81 14.02 -10.13
CA ILE A 53 7.80 13.36 -10.98
C ILE A 53 7.53 11.93 -10.48
N ALA A 54 8.58 11.14 -10.23
CA ALA A 54 8.43 9.75 -9.78
C ALA A 54 7.66 9.67 -8.44
N ASN A 55 8.02 10.47 -7.45
CA ASN A 55 7.32 10.52 -6.16
C ASN A 55 5.88 11.04 -6.28
N LEU A 56 5.60 11.94 -7.23
CA LEU A 56 4.24 12.41 -7.48
C LEU A 56 3.38 11.31 -8.10
N VAL A 57 3.88 10.62 -9.13
CA VAL A 57 3.17 9.49 -9.75
C VAL A 57 2.91 8.39 -8.73
N PHE A 58 3.91 8.07 -7.91
CA PHE A 58 3.77 7.10 -6.82
C PHE A 58 2.69 7.52 -5.81
N CYS A 59 2.65 8.79 -5.41
CA CYS A 59 1.63 9.34 -4.53
C CYS A 59 0.21 9.18 -5.11
N ILE A 60 0.03 9.50 -6.40
CA ILE A 60 -1.27 9.40 -7.07
C ILE A 60 -1.75 7.95 -7.09
N LEU A 61 -0.90 7.02 -7.54
CA LEU A 61 -1.22 5.59 -7.59
C LEU A 61 -1.53 5.04 -6.18
N SER A 62 -0.76 5.44 -5.17
CA SER A 62 -1.02 5.04 -3.78
C SER A 62 -2.38 5.55 -3.26
N THR A 63 -2.85 6.70 -3.75
CA THR A 63 -4.17 7.25 -3.38
C THR A 63 -5.30 6.46 -4.02
N VAL A 64 -5.09 5.95 -5.24
CA VAL A 64 -6.04 5.01 -5.89
C VAL A 64 -6.10 3.69 -5.09
N LEU A 65 -4.96 3.17 -4.65
CA LEU A 65 -4.91 1.97 -3.80
C LEU A 65 -5.64 2.21 -2.46
N LEU A 66 -5.42 3.36 -1.84
CA LEU A 66 -6.14 3.75 -0.62
C LEU A 66 -7.66 3.76 -0.83
N ALA A 67 -8.13 4.32 -1.95
CA ALA A 67 -9.55 4.35 -2.29
C ALA A 67 -10.14 2.94 -2.45
N SER A 68 -9.38 1.98 -3.01
CA SER A 68 -9.82 0.58 -3.11
C SER A 68 -9.97 -0.12 -1.76
N TYR A 69 -9.12 0.17 -0.77
CA TYR A 69 -9.30 -0.38 0.58
C TYR A 69 -10.52 0.21 1.27
N VAL A 70 -10.75 1.51 1.11
CA VAL A 70 -11.93 2.19 1.67
C VAL A 70 -13.20 1.62 1.05
N SER A 71 -13.23 1.39 -0.26
CA SER A 71 -14.41 0.81 -0.91
C SER A 71 -14.69 -0.62 -0.44
N GLU A 72 -13.65 -1.42 -0.17
CA GLU A 72 -13.82 -2.75 0.43
C GLU A 72 -14.47 -2.67 1.82
N LEU A 73 -14.01 -1.74 2.67
CA LEU A 73 -14.61 -1.50 3.98
C LEU A 73 -16.08 -1.06 3.88
N VAL A 74 -16.41 -0.16 2.94
CA VAL A 74 -17.78 0.33 2.73
C VAL A 74 -18.70 -0.79 2.23
N MET A 75 -18.24 -1.60 1.28
CA MET A 75 -19.02 -2.73 0.78
C MET A 75 -19.25 -3.79 1.85
N ALA A 76 -18.24 -4.10 2.66
CA ALA A 76 -18.37 -5.04 3.78
C ALA A 76 -19.38 -4.56 4.84
N LEU A 77 -19.39 -3.27 5.14
CA LEU A 77 -20.40 -2.69 6.04
C LEU A 77 -21.81 -2.75 5.44
N TYR A 78 -21.95 -2.63 4.12
CA TYR A 78 -23.24 -2.61 3.43
C TYR A 78 -23.75 -4.01 2.98
N SER A 79 -22.94 -5.09 3.06
CA SER A 79 -23.29 -6.38 2.43
C SER A 79 -24.44 -7.16 3.09
N GLY A 80 -24.88 -6.79 4.30
CA GLY A 80 -26.04 -7.37 4.99
C GLY A 80 -25.89 -8.84 5.42
N TYR A 81 -24.77 -9.51 5.09
CA TYR A 81 -24.47 -10.87 5.52
C TYR A 81 -23.71 -10.86 6.85
N ILE A 82 -24.34 -11.42 7.89
CA ILE A 82 -23.82 -11.47 9.28
C ILE A 82 -22.41 -12.11 9.33
N ASN A 83 -22.13 -13.12 8.51
CA ASN A 83 -20.83 -13.80 8.50
C ASN A 83 -19.71 -12.95 7.88
N GLU A 84 -20.00 -12.14 6.85
CA GLU A 84 -19.01 -11.22 6.26
C GLU A 84 -18.76 -10.02 7.17
N GLN A 85 -19.82 -9.48 7.78
CA GLN A 85 -19.72 -8.39 8.74
C GLN A 85 -18.97 -8.81 10.02
N PHE A 86 -19.19 -10.03 10.52
CA PHE A 86 -18.47 -10.56 11.69
C PHE A 86 -16.99 -10.84 11.41
N SER A 87 -16.68 -11.37 10.22
CA SER A 87 -15.28 -11.54 9.78
C SER A 87 -14.57 -10.19 9.64
N PHE A 88 -15.25 -9.16 9.11
CA PHE A 88 -14.71 -7.80 9.03
C PHE A 88 -14.57 -7.12 10.40
N LEU A 89 -15.56 -7.25 11.29
CA LEU A 89 -15.49 -6.74 12.65
C LEU A 89 -14.36 -7.38 13.44
N ASN A 90 -14.11 -8.68 13.27
CA ASN A 90 -12.95 -9.35 13.86
C ASN A 90 -11.61 -8.85 13.28
N ARG A 91 -11.56 -8.43 12.01
CA ARG A 91 -10.36 -7.79 11.43
C ARG A 91 -10.15 -6.36 11.96
N ALA A 92 -11.24 -5.62 12.17
CA ALA A 92 -11.21 -4.22 12.59
C ALA A 92 -11.12 -4.01 14.12
N ILE A 93 -11.57 -4.96 14.94
CA ILE A 93 -11.70 -4.84 16.41
C ILE A 93 -11.20 -6.10 17.15
N GLY A 94 -10.96 -7.22 16.45
CA GLY A 94 -10.46 -8.46 17.07
C GLY A 94 -9.00 -8.35 17.55
N PRO A 95 -8.42 -9.40 18.16
CA PRO A 95 -7.14 -9.33 18.88
C PRO A 95 -5.95 -8.82 18.05
N TYR A 96 -6.01 -8.91 16.71
CA TYR A 96 -4.98 -8.44 15.77
C TYR A 96 -5.34 -7.13 15.05
N TRP A 97 -6.33 -6.37 15.54
CA TRP A 97 -6.82 -5.17 14.87
C TRP A 97 -5.77 -4.06 14.72
N ILE A 98 -4.91 -3.88 15.73
CA ILE A 98 -3.82 -2.89 15.70
C ILE A 98 -2.83 -3.26 14.59
N LEU A 99 -2.52 -4.55 14.47
CA LEU A 99 -1.63 -5.05 13.43
C LEU A 99 -2.24 -4.78 12.05
N TYR A 100 -3.52 -5.10 11.87
CA TYR A 100 -4.24 -4.84 10.62
C TYR A 100 -4.29 -3.35 10.26
N MET A 101 -4.63 -2.49 11.22
CA MET A 101 -4.71 -1.03 11.02
C MET A 101 -3.36 -0.42 10.71
N VAL A 102 -2.30 -0.80 11.42
CA VAL A 102 -0.94 -0.30 11.18
C VAL A 102 -0.41 -0.78 9.83
N LEU A 103 -0.69 -2.03 9.46
CA LEU A 103 -0.29 -2.59 8.17
C LEU A 103 -1.06 -1.96 6.99
N MET A 104 -2.35 -1.71 7.12
CA MET A 104 -3.12 -1.10 6.04
C MET A 104 -2.90 0.41 5.92
N TRP A 105 -2.91 1.16 7.03
CA TRP A 105 -3.04 2.61 6.93
C TRP A 105 -1.71 3.35 6.99
N LEU A 106 -0.76 2.90 7.82
CA LEU A 106 0.44 3.68 8.11
C LEU A 106 1.26 4.01 6.84
N PRO A 107 1.53 3.05 5.93
CA PRO A 107 2.42 3.28 4.80
C PRO A 107 1.71 3.99 3.64
N LEU A 108 0.40 3.77 3.48
CA LEU A 108 -0.45 4.51 2.54
C LEU A 108 -0.72 5.96 2.97
N LEU A 109 -0.73 6.24 4.27
CA LEU A 109 -0.76 7.60 4.78
C LEU A 109 0.62 8.27 4.68
N LEU A 110 1.70 7.50 4.83
CA LEU A 110 3.06 8.01 4.65
C LEU A 110 3.32 8.48 3.21
N THR A 111 2.76 7.81 2.19
CA THR A 111 2.89 8.28 0.80
C THR A 111 2.18 9.62 0.56
N GLN A 112 1.17 9.97 1.35
CA GLN A 112 0.48 11.26 1.23
C GLN A 112 1.37 12.46 1.61
N PHE A 113 2.48 12.26 2.32
CA PHE A 113 3.46 13.33 2.53
C PHE A 113 4.04 13.84 1.19
N PHE A 114 4.01 13.04 0.13
CA PHE A 114 4.45 13.45 -1.20
C PHE A 114 3.52 14.46 -1.90
N TRP A 115 2.39 14.89 -1.33
CA TRP A 115 1.63 16.01 -1.92
C TRP A 115 2.41 17.32 -1.90
N ARG A 116 3.28 17.52 -0.90
CA ARG A 116 4.12 18.72 -0.79
C ARG A 116 5.47 18.50 -1.48
N LYS A 117 5.82 19.41 -2.40
CA LYS A 117 7.10 19.39 -3.14
C LYS A 117 8.34 19.29 -2.22
N LYS A 118 8.30 19.96 -1.06
CA LYS A 118 9.39 19.92 -0.06
C LYS A 118 9.73 18.51 0.40
N TYR A 119 8.73 17.63 0.56
CA TYR A 119 8.94 16.25 0.97
C TYR A 119 9.30 15.35 -0.22
N ARG A 120 8.73 15.61 -1.41
CA ARG A 120 9.04 14.84 -2.64
C ARG A 120 10.50 14.91 -3.07
N VAL A 121 11.17 16.04 -2.85
CA VAL A 121 12.56 16.23 -3.31
C VAL A 121 13.58 15.70 -2.28
N ASN A 122 13.14 15.37 -1.06
CA ASN A 122 14.02 14.86 -0.02
C ASN A 122 14.26 13.35 -0.21
N ILE A 123 15.43 12.98 -0.73
CA ILE A 123 15.82 11.58 -0.99
C ILE A 123 15.75 10.71 0.27
N ASN A 124 16.17 11.21 1.43
CA ASN A 124 16.19 10.40 2.65
C ASN A 124 14.79 10.03 3.10
N LEU A 125 13.88 11.01 3.04
CA LEU A 125 12.47 10.80 3.35
C LEU A 125 11.82 9.90 2.30
N ALA A 126 12.13 10.09 1.02
CA ALA A 126 11.58 9.27 -0.04
C ALA A 126 12.03 7.80 0.05
N LEU A 127 13.30 7.54 0.37
CA LEU A 127 13.81 6.19 0.65
C LEU A 127 13.08 5.53 1.81
N PHE A 128 12.89 6.25 2.92
CA PHE A 128 12.20 5.72 4.08
C PHE A 128 10.75 5.33 3.76
N ILE A 129 10.01 6.21 3.09
CA ILE A 129 8.60 5.96 2.72
C ILE A 129 8.48 4.76 1.78
N ILE A 130 9.32 4.70 0.74
CA ILE A 130 9.27 3.62 -0.26
C ILE A 130 9.66 2.27 0.35
N PHE A 131 10.64 2.25 1.25
CA PHE A 131 11.00 1.05 1.98
C PHE A 131 9.85 0.56 2.88
N MET A 132 9.25 1.46 3.66
CA MET A 132 8.08 1.15 4.50
C MET A 132 6.91 0.63 3.66
N PHE A 133 6.69 1.20 2.48
CA PHE A 133 5.64 0.76 1.55
C PHE A 133 5.87 -0.66 1.02
N ASN A 134 7.10 -1.01 0.62
CA ASN A 134 7.40 -2.39 0.18
C ASN A 134 7.25 -3.41 1.32
N LEU A 135 7.70 -3.04 2.53
CA LEU A 135 7.55 -3.89 3.71
C LEU A 135 6.08 -4.14 4.04
N GLN A 136 5.23 -3.12 3.86
CA GLN A 136 3.78 -3.21 4.05
C GLN A 136 3.11 -4.20 3.10
N LEU A 137 3.31 -4.04 1.79
CA LEU A 137 2.69 -4.93 0.80
C LEU A 137 3.10 -6.39 1.04
N TRP A 138 4.34 -6.61 1.47
CA TRP A 138 4.81 -7.95 1.84
C TRP A 138 4.09 -8.51 3.08
N LEU A 139 3.97 -7.71 4.14
CA LEU A 139 3.27 -8.12 5.37
C LEU A 139 1.78 -8.37 5.13
N GLU A 140 1.15 -7.56 4.27
CA GLU A 140 -0.24 -7.76 3.89
C GLU A 140 -0.45 -9.09 3.16
N ARG A 141 0.44 -9.47 2.24
CA ARG A 141 0.39 -10.78 1.56
C ARG A 141 0.53 -11.93 2.55
N ILE A 142 1.43 -11.82 3.52
CA ILE A 142 1.56 -12.83 4.59
C ILE A 142 0.28 -12.93 5.41
N TYR A 143 -0.30 -11.79 5.79
CA TYR A 143 -1.54 -11.75 6.58
C TYR A 143 -2.71 -12.42 5.85
N VAL A 144 -2.88 -12.16 4.54
CA VAL A 144 -3.94 -12.79 3.75
C VAL A 144 -3.74 -14.32 3.68
N ILE A 145 -2.50 -14.78 3.46
CA ILE A 145 -2.19 -16.21 3.37
C ILE A 145 -2.46 -16.92 4.71
N VAL A 146 -1.97 -16.36 5.82
CA VAL A 146 -2.12 -16.98 7.15
C VAL A 146 -3.59 -17.08 7.55
N ASN A 147 -4.39 -16.04 7.33
CA ASN A 147 -5.82 -16.08 7.64
C ASN A 147 -6.64 -16.93 6.67
N SER A 148 -6.09 -17.32 5.52
CA SER A 148 -6.77 -18.24 4.61
C SER A 148 -6.50 -19.71 4.95
N LEU A 149 -5.44 -20.00 5.72
CA LEU A 149 -5.02 -21.35 6.13
C LEU A 149 -5.58 -21.77 7.50
N LEU A 150 -5.97 -20.79 8.32
CA LEU A 150 -6.62 -20.95 9.63
C LEU A 150 -8.14 -20.97 9.47
#